data_AF-A0A954Z389-F1
#
_entry.id   AF-A0A954Z389-F1
#
_cell.length_a   1.000
_cell.length_b   1.000
_cell.length_c   1.000
_cell.angle_alpha   90.00
_cell.angle_beta   90.00
_cell.angle_gamma   90.00
#
_symmetry.space_group_name_H-M   'P 1'
#
loop_
_entity.id
_entity.type
_entity.pdbx_description
1 polymer ?
#
loop_
_entity_poly.entity_id
_entity_poly.type
_entity_poly.pdbx_seq_one_letter_code
_entity_poly.pdbx_strand_id
1 'polypeptide(L)'
;GVDAGSMYAFYSAGADCDGNGIPDECELAANDCNADGIHDACGAPCADCNSNGAPDECELTGNDCDGNGVPDDCQVDLDGDGVPDPCDACPGFDDSLDSDGDGVPDGCDAPCGALQFGDVDGNGVVEHADVVAMTAIVLEPASGDVDQQCAADVNEDGALDGADIQGFVNLLLVP
;
A
#
# COMPACT_ATOMS: atom_id res chain seq x y z
N GLY A 1 -16.92 -41.16 -48.25
CA GLY A 1 -15.93 -40.29 -48.93
C GLY A 1 -15.93 -39.01 -48.15
N VAL A 2 -14.91 -38.86 -47.29
CA VAL A 2 -13.91 -37.76 -47.25
C VAL A 2 -14.56 -36.41 -46.91
N ASP A 3 -14.25 -35.81 -45.78
CA ASP A 3 -12.88 -35.33 -45.53
C ASP A 3 -12.46 -35.31 -44.05
N ALA A 4 -11.15 -35.39 -43.84
CA ALA A 4 -10.46 -35.23 -42.57
C ALA A 4 -9.84 -33.82 -42.52
N GLY A 5 -10.13 -33.03 -41.48
CA GLY A 5 -9.45 -31.76 -41.26
C GLY A 5 -10.04 -30.91 -40.13
N SER A 6 -9.17 -30.45 -39.22
CA SER A 6 -9.40 -29.58 -38.05
C SER A 6 -10.21 -30.20 -36.89
N MET A 7 -9.69 -30.50 -35.69
CA MET A 7 -8.63 -29.88 -34.88
C MET A 7 -8.72 -28.35 -34.91
N TYR A 8 -9.29 -27.77 -33.86
CA TYR A 8 -9.57 -26.34 -33.62
C TYR A 8 -10.84 -25.78 -34.28
N ALA A 9 -11.95 -25.79 -33.53
CA ALA A 9 -12.95 -24.73 -33.50
C ALA A 9 -13.99 -25.03 -32.40
N PHE A 10 -13.69 -24.64 -31.16
CA PHE A 10 -14.71 -24.37 -30.13
C PHE A 10 -15.42 -23.02 -30.43
N TYR A 11 -15.74 -22.75 -31.70
CA TYR A 11 -16.47 -21.56 -32.10
C TYR A 11 -17.85 -22.00 -32.59
N SER A 12 -18.78 -22.14 -31.63
CA SER A 12 -20.20 -22.25 -31.97
C SER A 12 -20.67 -20.85 -32.36
N ALA A 13 -20.95 -20.64 -33.64
CA ALA A 13 -21.68 -19.46 -34.09
C ALA A 13 -23.03 -19.41 -33.33
N GLY A 14 -23.23 -18.38 -32.49
CA GLY A 14 -24.41 -18.25 -31.63
C GLY A 14 -24.27 -18.85 -30.24
N ALA A 15 -23.07 -18.87 -29.66
CA ALA A 15 -22.93 -18.99 -28.21
C ALA A 15 -23.55 -17.74 -27.54
N ASP A 16 -24.25 -17.97 -26.44
CA ASP A 16 -24.98 -17.00 -25.60
C ASP A 16 -24.89 -17.60 -24.21
N CYS A 17 -23.73 -17.44 -23.55
CA CYS A 17 -23.49 -18.11 -22.28
C CYS A 17 -24.16 -17.44 -21.09
N ASP A 18 -24.42 -16.15 -21.16
CA ASP A 18 -25.17 -15.45 -20.12
C ASP A 18 -26.70 -15.64 -20.27
N GLY A 19 -27.16 -16.16 -21.41
CA GLY A 19 -28.54 -16.54 -21.70
C GLY A 19 -29.46 -15.35 -21.96
N ASN A 20 -28.90 -14.19 -22.32
CA ASN A 20 -29.65 -12.96 -22.48
C ASN A 20 -30.33 -12.83 -23.86
N GLY A 21 -30.02 -13.75 -24.79
CA GLY A 21 -30.58 -13.80 -26.15
C GLY A 21 -29.80 -12.98 -27.19
N ILE A 22 -28.67 -12.39 -26.81
CA ILE A 22 -27.68 -11.74 -27.68
C ILE A 22 -26.51 -12.73 -27.85
N PRO A 23 -25.98 -12.93 -29.07
CA PRO A 23 -24.80 -13.77 -29.26
C PRO A 23 -23.55 -13.14 -28.64
N ASP A 24 -22.72 -13.94 -27.98
CA ASP A 24 -21.46 -13.55 -27.31
C ASP A 24 -20.57 -12.66 -28.19
N GLU A 25 -20.46 -12.97 -29.49
CA GLU A 25 -19.66 -12.21 -30.48
C GLU A 25 -20.09 -10.74 -30.64
N CYS A 26 -21.31 -10.40 -30.23
CA CYS A 26 -21.85 -9.04 -30.21
C CYS A 26 -21.56 -8.30 -28.89
N GLU A 27 -21.05 -9.01 -27.88
CA GLU A 27 -20.90 -8.55 -26.50
C GLU A 27 -19.45 -8.61 -26.00
N LEU A 28 -18.54 -9.28 -26.72
CA LEU A 28 -17.11 -9.38 -26.38
C LEU A 28 -16.48 -8.03 -26.01
N ALA A 29 -16.81 -6.95 -26.69
CA ALA A 29 -16.19 -5.65 -26.42
C ALA A 29 -16.38 -5.13 -24.98
N ALA A 30 -17.39 -5.61 -24.25
CA ALA A 30 -17.66 -5.25 -22.86
C ALA A 30 -17.46 -6.43 -21.88
N ASN A 31 -17.33 -7.65 -22.39
CA ASN A 31 -17.35 -8.90 -21.61
C ASN A 31 -16.28 -9.88 -22.13
N ASP A 32 -15.10 -9.37 -22.51
CA ASP A 32 -13.90 -10.13 -22.90
C ASP A 32 -12.69 -9.32 -22.41
N CYS A 33 -12.56 -9.19 -21.10
CA CYS A 33 -11.59 -8.27 -20.50
C CYS A 33 -10.14 -8.69 -20.76
N ASN A 34 -9.90 -10.01 -20.90
CA ASN A 34 -8.59 -10.59 -21.16
C ASN A 34 -8.27 -10.68 -22.67
N ALA A 35 -9.23 -10.33 -23.53
CA ALA A 35 -9.16 -10.33 -24.99
C ALA A 35 -8.80 -11.71 -25.59
N ASP A 36 -9.24 -12.81 -24.95
CA ASP A 36 -9.02 -14.17 -25.43
C ASP A 36 -10.05 -14.61 -26.50
N GLY A 37 -11.07 -13.77 -26.73
CA GLY A 37 -12.14 -14.00 -27.69
C GLY A 37 -13.24 -14.93 -27.18
N ILE A 38 -13.32 -15.14 -25.87
CA ILE A 38 -14.37 -15.86 -25.15
C ILE A 38 -15.06 -14.85 -24.24
N HIS A 39 -16.39 -14.88 -24.21
CA HIS A 39 -17.16 -14.04 -23.30
C HIS A 39 -16.81 -14.41 -21.84
N ASP A 40 -16.68 -13.45 -20.92
CA ASP A 40 -16.24 -13.67 -19.54
C ASP A 40 -17.13 -14.72 -18.81
N ALA A 41 -18.44 -14.74 -19.10
CA ALA A 41 -19.38 -15.75 -18.59
C ALA A 41 -19.17 -17.18 -19.14
N CYS A 42 -18.44 -17.33 -20.25
CA CYS A 42 -18.12 -18.59 -20.94
C CYS A 42 -16.69 -19.08 -20.64
N GLY A 43 -15.81 -18.20 -20.18
CA GLY A 43 -14.39 -18.46 -19.95
C GLY A 43 -14.16 -19.65 -19.03
N ALA A 44 -12.93 -20.19 -19.04
CA ALA A 44 -12.48 -21.13 -17.99
C ALA A 44 -12.86 -20.54 -16.63
N PRO A 45 -13.26 -21.34 -15.61
CA PRO A 45 -13.86 -20.81 -14.38
C PRO A 45 -12.97 -19.70 -13.85
N CYS A 46 -13.43 -18.48 -14.09
CA CYS A 46 -12.77 -17.28 -13.68
C CYS A 46 -12.67 -17.44 -12.17
N ALA A 47 -11.45 -17.38 -11.64
CA ALA A 47 -11.35 -17.09 -10.24
C ALA A 47 -12.11 -15.77 -10.07
N ASP A 48 -13.14 -15.80 -9.23
CA ASP A 48 -13.95 -14.67 -8.81
C ASP A 48 -13.96 -14.80 -7.29
N CYS A 49 -12.87 -14.37 -6.69
CA CYS A 49 -12.60 -14.59 -5.29
C CYS A 49 -13.62 -13.84 -4.40
N ASN A 50 -14.10 -12.69 -4.89
CA ASN A 50 -14.92 -11.72 -4.18
C ASN A 50 -16.41 -11.93 -4.51
N SER A 51 -16.71 -12.83 -5.45
CA SER A 51 -18.05 -13.22 -5.91
C SER A 51 -18.88 -12.05 -6.44
N ASN A 52 -18.23 -11.06 -7.05
CA ASN A 52 -18.90 -9.87 -7.57
C ASN A 52 -19.39 -10.04 -9.02
N GLY A 53 -19.03 -11.16 -9.68
CA GLY A 53 -19.43 -11.49 -11.04
C GLY A 53 -18.47 -11.00 -12.13
N ALA A 54 -17.42 -10.26 -11.75
CA ALA A 54 -16.26 -9.99 -12.60
C ALA A 54 -15.17 -11.06 -12.34
N PRO A 55 -14.52 -11.57 -13.40
CA PRO A 55 -13.30 -12.36 -13.26
C PRO A 55 -12.18 -11.58 -12.56
N ASP A 56 -11.41 -12.24 -11.68
CA ASP A 56 -10.23 -11.68 -11.00
C ASP A 56 -9.27 -10.99 -12.00
N GLU A 57 -9.05 -11.60 -13.18
CA GLU A 57 -8.17 -11.03 -14.22
C GLU A 57 -8.68 -9.71 -14.82
N CYS A 58 -9.97 -9.42 -14.71
CA CYS A 58 -10.57 -8.15 -15.11
C CYS A 58 -10.40 -7.06 -14.05
N GLU A 59 -9.99 -7.43 -12.84
CA GLU A 59 -9.99 -6.57 -11.66
C GLU A 59 -8.59 -6.11 -11.25
N LEU A 60 -7.54 -6.43 -12.03
CA LEU A 60 -6.15 -6.16 -11.62
C LEU A 60 -5.74 -4.68 -11.71
N THR A 61 -6.43 -3.86 -12.52
CA THR A 61 -5.98 -2.47 -12.73
C THR A 61 -6.29 -1.60 -11.52
N GLY A 62 -5.25 -1.27 -10.74
CA GLY A 62 -5.38 -0.47 -9.52
C GLY A 62 -5.89 -1.26 -8.32
N ASN A 63 -5.85 -2.59 -8.40
CA ASN A 63 -6.27 -3.54 -7.37
C ASN A 63 -5.43 -4.82 -7.55
N ASP A 64 -4.12 -4.67 -7.79
CA ASP A 64 -3.08 -5.73 -7.87
C ASP A 64 -1.73 -5.06 -7.55
N CYS A 65 -1.58 -4.64 -6.30
CA CYS A 65 -0.47 -3.81 -5.85
C CYS A 65 0.88 -4.54 -5.81
N ASP A 66 0.89 -5.87 -5.66
CA ASP A 66 2.09 -6.70 -5.70
C ASP A 66 2.34 -7.35 -7.08
N GLY A 67 1.40 -7.21 -8.02
CA GLY A 67 1.53 -7.66 -9.41
C GLY A 67 1.51 -9.18 -9.55
N ASN A 68 0.86 -9.87 -8.62
CA ASN A 68 0.82 -11.34 -8.59
C ASN A 68 -0.32 -11.92 -9.45
N GLY A 69 -1.20 -11.07 -10.00
CA GLY A 69 -2.34 -11.46 -10.82
C GLY A 69 -3.55 -11.95 -10.02
N VAL A 70 -3.58 -11.67 -8.72
CA VAL A 70 -4.71 -11.89 -7.81
C VAL A 70 -5.15 -10.50 -7.29
N PRO A 71 -6.42 -10.13 -7.46
CA PRO A 71 -6.91 -8.83 -7.01
C PRO A 71 -6.66 -8.56 -5.52
N ASP A 72 -6.39 -7.31 -5.14
CA ASP A 72 -6.03 -6.94 -3.75
C ASP A 72 -7.12 -7.34 -2.74
N ASP A 73 -8.39 -7.22 -3.12
CA ASP A 73 -9.56 -7.63 -2.33
C ASP A 73 -9.72 -9.16 -2.19
N CYS A 74 -8.98 -9.94 -2.98
CA CYS A 74 -8.82 -11.38 -2.81
C CYS A 74 -7.69 -11.77 -1.85
N GLN A 75 -6.80 -10.83 -1.54
CA GLN A 75 -5.61 -11.10 -0.76
C GLN A 75 -5.92 -11.02 0.74
N VAL A 76 -4.98 -11.52 1.56
CA VAL A 76 -5.13 -11.47 3.01
C VAL A 76 -4.83 -10.05 3.48
N ASP A 77 -5.67 -9.54 4.36
CA ASP A 77 -5.51 -8.27 5.09
C ASP A 77 -5.68 -8.62 6.59
N LEU A 78 -4.56 -8.70 7.31
CA LEU A 78 -4.52 -9.22 8.69
C LEU A 78 -5.00 -8.21 9.73
N ASP A 79 -4.80 -6.92 9.52
CA ASP A 79 -5.20 -5.86 10.45
C ASP A 79 -6.50 -5.15 10.04
N GLY A 80 -6.97 -5.38 8.82
CA GLY A 80 -8.27 -4.95 8.34
C GLY A 80 -8.31 -3.47 7.98
N ASP A 81 -7.18 -2.88 7.58
CA ASP A 81 -7.07 -1.47 7.21
C ASP A 81 -7.48 -1.19 5.74
N GLY A 82 -7.66 -2.24 4.94
CA GLY A 82 -8.02 -2.16 3.53
C GLY A 82 -6.84 -2.18 2.56
N VAL A 83 -5.61 -2.37 3.05
CA VAL A 83 -4.41 -2.67 2.27
C VAL A 83 -4.02 -4.13 2.54
N PRO A 84 -3.91 -5.00 1.51
CA PRO A 84 -3.58 -6.39 1.76
C PRO A 84 -2.12 -6.56 2.23
N ASP A 85 -1.84 -7.59 3.04
CA ASP A 85 -0.51 -7.88 3.63
C ASP A 85 0.67 -7.78 2.65
N PRO A 86 0.56 -8.19 1.36
CA PRO A 86 1.68 -8.09 0.42
C PRO A 86 2.03 -6.65 0.00
N CYS A 87 1.16 -5.69 0.31
CA CYS A 87 1.25 -4.28 -0.04
C CYS A 87 1.14 -3.33 1.15
N ASP A 88 0.82 -3.88 2.31
CA ASP A 88 0.77 -3.23 3.61
C ASP A 88 2.16 -2.65 3.97
N ALA A 89 2.21 -1.32 4.06
CA ALA A 89 3.41 -0.58 4.40
C ALA A 89 3.67 -0.61 5.92
N CYS A 90 2.63 -0.81 6.72
CA CYS A 90 2.70 -0.81 8.17
C CYS A 90 1.97 -1.98 8.85
N PRO A 91 2.57 -3.20 8.85
CA PRO A 91 1.88 -4.39 9.32
C PRO A 91 1.37 -4.32 10.76
N GLY A 92 0.08 -4.52 10.93
CA GLY A 92 -0.63 -4.47 12.20
C GLY A 92 -1.30 -3.14 12.51
N PHE A 93 -1.26 -2.17 11.60
CA PHE A 93 -1.74 -0.79 11.77
C PHE A 93 -2.32 -0.24 10.46
N ASP A 94 -2.99 0.92 10.54
CA ASP A 94 -3.69 1.53 9.40
C ASP A 94 -2.75 2.43 8.57
N ASP A 95 -2.51 2.05 7.32
CA ASP A 95 -1.67 2.75 6.34
C ASP A 95 -2.19 4.15 5.98
N SER A 96 -3.45 4.45 6.25
CA SER A 96 -4.06 5.76 5.94
C SER A 96 -3.87 6.81 7.02
N LEU A 97 -3.39 6.40 8.20
CA LEU A 97 -3.10 7.31 9.30
C LEU A 97 -1.66 7.79 9.20
N ASP A 98 -1.51 9.04 8.82
CA ASP A 98 -0.22 9.75 8.75
C ASP A 98 -0.46 11.16 9.31
N SER A 99 -0.31 11.27 10.63
CA SER A 99 -0.66 12.47 11.39
C SER A 99 0.27 13.64 11.08
N ASP A 100 1.48 13.36 10.63
CA ASP A 100 2.52 14.36 10.40
C ASP A 100 2.82 14.65 8.91
N GLY A 101 2.33 13.77 8.02
CA GLY A 101 2.32 13.93 6.57
C GLY A 101 3.65 13.57 5.90
N ASP A 102 4.50 12.77 6.54
CA ASP A 102 5.82 12.39 6.03
C ASP A 102 5.77 11.16 5.08
N GLY A 103 4.63 10.47 5.03
CA GLY A 103 4.38 9.28 4.22
C GLY A 103 4.67 7.94 4.91
N VAL A 104 4.99 7.94 6.21
CA VAL A 104 5.10 6.77 7.08
C VAL A 104 3.83 6.69 7.94
N PRO A 105 3.11 5.55 7.97
CA PRO A 105 1.92 5.45 8.78
C PRO A 105 2.20 5.53 10.30
N ASP A 106 1.33 6.20 11.06
CA ASP A 106 1.40 6.46 12.51
C ASP A 106 1.81 5.22 13.33
N GLY A 107 1.32 4.04 12.93
CA GLY A 107 1.62 2.77 13.61
C GLY A 107 3.06 2.29 13.49
N CYS A 108 3.75 2.74 12.45
CA CYS A 108 5.15 2.46 12.13
C CYS A 108 6.04 3.70 12.27
N ASP A 109 5.43 4.81 12.68
CA ASP A 109 6.03 6.13 12.84
C ASP A 109 6.38 6.44 14.32
N ALA A 110 6.52 5.42 15.16
CA ALA A 110 6.66 5.60 16.60
C ALA A 110 8.12 5.54 17.10
N PRO A 111 8.59 6.49 17.93
CA PRO A 111 7.87 7.64 18.50
C PRO A 111 7.96 8.93 17.66
N CYS A 112 8.88 8.98 16.69
CA CYS A 112 9.22 10.11 15.82
C CYS A 112 9.75 9.54 14.48
N GLY A 113 9.00 8.62 13.89
CA GLY A 113 9.44 7.82 12.75
C GLY A 113 10.62 6.94 13.03
N ALA A 114 11.61 7.02 12.14
CA ALA A 114 12.86 6.29 12.28
C ALA A 114 13.80 6.87 13.36
N LEU A 115 13.47 8.04 13.92
CA LEU A 115 14.35 8.78 14.82
C LEU A 115 14.13 8.39 16.29
N GLN A 116 15.23 8.25 17.02
CA GLN A 116 15.19 8.16 18.47
C GLN A 116 15.10 9.57 19.06
N PHE A 117 14.43 9.76 20.20
CA PHE A 117 14.54 11.00 20.96
C PHE A 117 16.01 11.40 21.15
N GLY A 118 16.35 12.60 20.68
CA GLY A 118 17.69 13.16 20.67
C GLY A 118 18.56 12.79 19.46
N ASP A 119 18.19 11.84 18.61
CA ASP A 119 18.88 11.54 17.35
C ASP A 119 18.25 12.40 16.24
N VAL A 120 18.62 13.68 16.26
CA VAL A 120 17.96 14.72 15.46
C VAL A 120 18.53 14.75 14.03
N ASP A 121 19.71 14.19 13.80
CA ASP A 121 20.27 14.05 12.45
C ASP A 121 19.98 12.69 11.78
N GLY A 122 19.38 11.75 12.52
CA GLY A 122 18.87 10.48 12.01
C GLY A 122 19.92 9.47 11.62
N ASN A 123 21.07 9.49 12.29
CA ASN A 123 22.15 8.56 12.04
C ASN A 123 22.08 7.27 12.89
N GLY A 124 21.11 7.19 13.80
CA GLY A 124 20.85 6.06 14.68
C GLY A 124 21.57 6.13 16.04
N VAL A 125 22.27 7.22 16.36
CA VAL A 125 22.94 7.42 17.65
C VAL A 125 22.77 8.84 18.18
N VAL A 126 22.46 8.95 19.48
CA VAL A 126 22.43 10.24 20.18
C VAL A 126 23.85 10.62 20.59
N GLU A 127 24.46 11.57 19.88
CA GLU A 127 25.84 12.02 20.11
C GLU A 127 26.05 13.54 19.98
N HIS A 128 27.31 13.97 19.87
CA HIS A 128 27.63 15.39 19.78
C HIS A 128 27.21 16.02 18.44
N ALA A 129 27.00 15.21 17.40
CA ALA A 129 26.55 15.67 16.09
C ALA A 129 25.12 16.21 16.18
N ASP A 130 24.28 15.53 16.96
CA ASP A 130 22.90 15.93 17.22
C ASP A 130 22.76 17.24 17.96
N VAL A 131 23.77 17.69 18.72
CA VAL A 131 23.76 19.02 19.36
C VAL A 131 23.57 20.13 18.31
N VAL A 132 24.19 19.97 17.14
CA VAL A 132 24.10 20.95 16.06
C VAL A 132 22.71 20.94 15.43
N ALA A 133 22.17 19.73 15.17
CA ALA A 133 20.83 19.54 14.61
C ALA A 133 19.75 20.01 15.60
N MET A 134 19.81 19.59 16.86
CA MET A 134 18.96 20.03 17.97
C MET A 134 18.92 21.56 18.09
N THR A 135 20.09 22.20 18.10
CA THR A 135 20.14 23.67 18.23
C THR A 135 19.52 24.35 17.00
N ALA A 136 19.72 23.80 15.79
CA ALA A 136 19.13 24.35 14.58
C ALA A 136 17.59 24.27 14.62
N ILE A 137 17.04 23.11 14.99
CA ILE A 137 15.59 22.87 15.02
C ILE A 137 14.91 23.64 16.15
N VAL A 138 15.48 23.70 17.36
CA VAL A 138 14.88 24.49 18.45
C VAL A 138 14.85 26.00 18.13
N LEU A 139 15.82 26.51 17.37
CA LEU A 139 15.86 27.93 16.97
C LEU A 139 15.01 28.23 15.73
N GLU A 140 14.97 27.29 14.79
CA GLU A 140 14.22 27.39 13.54
C GLU A 140 13.49 26.05 13.29
N PRO A 141 12.33 25.80 13.94
CA PRO A 141 11.63 24.50 13.84
C PRO A 141 11.33 24.06 12.40
N ALA A 142 11.05 25.03 11.52
CA ALA A 142 10.82 24.80 10.10
C ALA A 142 12.06 24.33 9.31
N SER A 143 13.22 24.19 9.96
CA SER A 143 14.44 23.62 9.34
C SER A 143 14.49 22.11 9.39
N GLY A 144 13.73 21.47 10.28
CA GLY A 144 13.55 20.02 10.32
C GLY A 144 12.23 19.59 9.69
N ASP A 145 12.15 18.34 9.27
CA ASP A 145 10.87 17.67 9.05
C ASP A 145 10.17 17.39 10.40
N VAL A 146 8.99 16.76 10.36
CA VAL A 146 8.18 16.60 11.58
C VAL A 146 8.78 15.55 12.51
N ASP A 147 9.30 14.46 11.97
CA ASP A 147 10.15 13.49 12.67
C ASP A 147 11.29 14.13 13.45
N GLN A 148 12.08 14.99 12.80
CA GLN A 148 13.19 15.66 13.45
C GLN A 148 12.73 16.64 14.54
N GLN A 149 11.57 17.26 14.36
CA GLN A 149 10.95 18.09 15.39
C GLN A 149 10.48 17.25 16.57
N CYS A 150 9.91 16.08 16.33
CA CYS A 150 9.56 15.13 17.39
C CYS A 150 10.82 14.61 18.12
N ALA A 151 11.86 14.22 17.38
CA ALA A 151 13.12 13.75 17.95
C ALA A 151 13.82 14.85 18.76
N ALA A 152 13.60 16.11 18.39
CA ALA A 152 14.06 17.27 19.14
C ALA A 152 13.18 17.58 20.37
N ASP A 153 11.89 17.27 20.38
CA ASP A 153 10.99 17.38 21.56
C ASP A 153 11.18 16.19 22.52
N VAL A 154 12.39 16.10 23.07
CA VAL A 154 12.82 15.00 23.94
C VAL A 154 12.09 14.94 25.28
N ASN A 155 11.27 15.94 25.60
CA ASN A 155 10.46 15.96 26.81
C ASN A 155 8.97 15.68 26.55
N GLU A 156 8.58 15.54 25.28
CA GLU A 156 7.25 15.15 24.79
C GLU A 156 6.13 16.10 25.26
N ASP A 157 6.41 17.39 25.45
CA ASP A 157 5.37 18.36 25.83
C ASP A 157 4.71 19.08 24.65
N GLY A 158 5.17 18.78 23.43
CA GLY A 158 4.67 19.32 22.17
C GLY A 158 5.24 20.70 21.84
N ALA A 159 6.22 21.20 22.59
CA ALA A 159 6.81 22.51 22.38
C ALA A 159 8.34 22.46 22.33
N LEU A 160 8.90 22.71 21.14
CA LEU A 160 10.34 22.88 20.95
C LEU A 160 10.87 24.14 21.66
N ASP A 161 11.43 23.95 22.85
CA ASP A 161 11.95 25.03 23.68
C ASP A 161 13.21 24.66 24.50
N GLY A 162 13.54 25.48 25.50
CA GLY A 162 14.75 25.26 26.31
C GLY A 162 14.69 24.03 27.21
N ALA A 163 13.50 23.49 27.49
CA ALA A 163 13.32 22.25 28.23
C ALA A 163 13.85 21.05 27.45
N ASP A 164 13.74 21.06 26.12
CA ASP A 164 14.26 20.01 25.25
C ASP A 164 15.78 19.95 25.24
N ILE A 165 16.42 21.11 25.20
CA ILE A 165 17.88 21.18 25.29
C ILE A 165 18.33 20.53 26.61
N GLN A 166 17.62 20.78 27.71
CA GLN A 166 17.93 20.19 28.99
C GLN A 166 17.68 18.68 29.02
N GLY A 167 16.61 18.21 28.37
CA GLY A 167 16.32 16.79 28.18
C GLY A 167 17.42 16.09 27.37
N PHE A 168 17.86 16.69 26.27
CA PHE A 168 18.87 16.15 25.37
C PHE A 168 20.25 16.10 26.01
N VAL A 169 20.61 17.13 26.78
CA VAL A 169 21.82 17.09 27.62
C VAL A 169 21.75 15.93 28.61
N ASN A 170 20.58 15.62 29.18
CA ASN A 170 20.46 14.46 30.07
C ASN A 170 20.67 13.15 29.31
N LEU A 171 20.18 13.01 28.08
CA LEU A 171 20.40 11.84 27.23
C LEU A 171 21.89 11.59 26.97
N LEU A 172 22.66 12.63 26.65
CA LEU A 172 24.11 12.52 26.42
C LEU A 172 24.93 12.18 27.68
N LEU A 173 24.37 12.39 28.86
CA LEU A 173 25.05 12.18 30.15
C LEU A 173 24.71 10.83 30.80
N VAL A 174 23.75 10.08 30.26
CA VAL A 174 23.44 8.71 30.70
C VAL A 174 24.33 7.74 29.89
N PRO A 175 25.22 6.96 30.55
CA PRO A 175 26.16 6.06 29.88
C PRO A 175 25.54 4.76 29.37
#